data_AF-A0A382HUS3-F1
#
_entry.id   AF-A0A382HUS3-F1
#
_cell.length_a   1.000
_cell.length_b   1.000
_cell.length_c   1.000
_cell.angle_alpha   90.00
_cell.angle_beta   90.00
_cell.angle_gamma   90.00
#
_symmetry.space_group_name_H-M   'P 1'
#
loop_
_entity.id
_entity.type
_entity.pdbx_description
1 polymer ?
#
loop_
_entity_poly.entity_id
_entity_poly.type
_entity_poly.pdbx_seq_one_letter_code
_entity_poly.pdbx_strand_id
1 'polypeptide(L)'
;MMKDPEAYTATETATRIDGVETKSLRLIADERGWLMEILRSDDASLFTKFGQVYVSATYPGVVKAWHYHKKQVDSFACIAGMVKLVLID
;
A
#
# COMPACT_ATOMS: atom_id res chain seq x y z
N MET A 1 -5.92 2.85 -27.72
CA MET A 1 -6.17 1.78 -26.73
C MET A 1 -5.06 1.82 -25.71
N MET A 2 -5.38 2.02 -24.43
CA MET A 2 -4.41 1.93 -23.35
C MET A 2 -3.99 0.45 -23.26
N LYS A 3 -2.72 0.14 -23.52
CA LYS A 3 -2.22 -1.23 -23.33
C LYS A 3 -2.44 -1.60 -21.87
N ASP A 4 -2.93 -2.82 -21.64
CA ASP A 4 -2.96 -3.38 -20.29
C ASP A 4 -1.54 -3.30 -19.72
N PRO A 5 -1.36 -2.77 -18.50
CA PRO A 5 -0.04 -2.70 -17.90
C PRO A 5 0.47 -4.13 -17.72
N GLU A 6 1.70 -4.38 -18.14
CA GLU A 6 2.37 -5.65 -17.90
C GLU A 6 2.36 -5.96 -16.40
N ALA A 7 2.07 -7.23 -16.06
CA ALA A 7 2.08 -7.68 -14.68
C ALA A 7 3.48 -7.48 -14.09
N TYR A 8 3.56 -6.67 -13.02
CA TYR A 8 4.82 -6.47 -12.32
C TYR A 8 5.26 -7.80 -11.69
N THR A 9 6.44 -8.27 -12.07
CA THR A 9 7.12 -9.38 -11.40
C THR A 9 8.17 -8.78 -10.48
N ALA A 10 8.03 -8.99 -9.17
CA ALA A 10 9.01 -8.52 -8.20
C ALA A 10 10.37 -9.19 -8.48
N THR A 11 11.38 -8.39 -8.83
CA THR A 11 12.67 -8.92 -9.26
C THR A 11 13.66 -9.10 -8.10
N GLU A 12 13.54 -8.35 -6.99
CA GLU A 12 14.50 -8.41 -5.88
C GLU A 12 13.86 -8.01 -4.54
N THR A 13 14.41 -8.53 -3.43
CA THR A 13 14.08 -8.19 -2.03
C THR A 13 14.70 -6.87 -1.55
N ALA A 14 15.46 -6.18 -2.40
CA ALA A 14 16.15 -4.95 -2.03
C ALA A 14 15.21 -3.73 -2.08
N THR A 15 15.19 -2.98 -0.98
CA THR A 15 14.49 -1.70 -0.87
C THR A 15 15.11 -0.67 -1.82
N ARG A 16 14.31 -0.13 -2.75
CA ARG A 16 14.80 0.78 -3.81
C ARG A 16 14.88 2.26 -3.41
N ILE A 17 14.27 2.63 -2.28
CA ILE A 17 14.24 3.99 -1.72
C ILE A 17 14.48 3.85 -0.21
N ASP A 18 15.36 4.68 0.34
CA ASP A 18 15.68 4.64 1.78
C ASP A 18 14.43 4.97 2.62
N GLY A 19 14.24 4.24 3.73
CA GLY A 19 13.10 4.40 4.64
C GLY A 19 11.74 3.90 4.11
N VAL A 20 11.65 3.35 2.89
CA VAL A 20 10.42 2.74 2.38
C VAL A 20 10.33 1.29 2.80
N GLU A 21 9.42 0.97 3.72
CA GLU A 21 9.19 -0.40 4.15
C GLU A 21 7.98 -1.03 3.45
N THR A 22 8.03 -2.33 3.18
CA THR A 22 6.91 -3.07 2.57
C THR A 22 6.58 -4.33 3.36
N LYS A 23 5.28 -4.66 3.43
CA LYS A 23 4.78 -5.88 4.06
C LYS A 23 3.75 -6.53 3.18
N SER A 24 3.96 -7.81 2.88
CA SER A 24 2.97 -8.65 2.21
C SER A 24 1.79 -8.88 3.15
N LEU A 25 0.62 -8.35 2.78
CA LEU A 25 -0.61 -8.58 3.51
C LEU A 25 -1.15 -9.99 3.23
N ARG A 26 -1.56 -10.69 4.27
CA ARG A 26 -2.15 -12.03 4.18
C ARG A 26 -3.67 -11.94 4.33
N LEU A 27 -4.39 -12.52 3.36
CA LEU A 27 -5.81 -12.82 3.51
C LEU A 27 -5.97 -14.16 4.23
N ILE A 28 -6.68 -14.15 5.35
CA ILE A 28 -7.05 -15.33 6.11
C ILE A 28 -8.53 -15.57 5.87
N ALA A 29 -8.86 -16.49 4.97
CA ALA A 29 -10.23 -16.78 4.56
C ALA A 29 -10.87 -17.92 5.36
N ASP A 30 -12.18 -17.84 5.58
CA ASP A 30 -13.02 -18.89 6.17
C ASP A 30 -14.44 -18.86 5.54
N GLU A 31 -15.37 -19.65 6.06
CA GLU A 31 -16.74 -19.76 5.53
C GLU A 31 -17.58 -18.48 5.65
N ARG A 32 -17.12 -17.48 6.41
CA ARG A 32 -17.82 -16.22 6.68
C ARG A 32 -17.26 -15.06 5.85
N GLY A 33 -16.07 -15.24 5.26
CA GLY A 33 -15.38 -14.22 4.49
C GLY A 33 -13.86 -14.28 4.66
N TRP A 34 -13.25 -13.14 4.98
CA TRP A 34 -11.80 -13.04 5.17
C TRP A 34 -11.41 -11.97 6.18
N LEU A 35 -10.26 -12.19 6.82
CA LEU A 35 -9.57 -11.24 7.69
C LEU A 35 -8.24 -10.82 7.04
N MET A 36 -7.90 -9.54 7.16
CA MET A 36 -6.59 -9.01 6.78
C MET A 36 -6.09 -8.04 7.85
N GLU A 37 -4.93 -8.33 8.42
CA GLU A 37 -4.27 -7.41 9.35
C GLU A 37 -3.39 -6.41 8.57
N ILE A 38 -3.87 -5.18 8.44
CA ILE A 38 -3.20 -4.15 7.62
C ILE A 38 -2.00 -3.55 8.37
N LEU A 39 -2.22 -3.03 9.58
CA LEU A 39 -1.22 -2.40 10.41
C LEU A 39 -1.52 -2.71 11.87
N ARG A 40 -0.51 -3.17 12.61
CA ARG A 40 -0.63 -3.49 14.03
C ARG A 40 0.28 -2.57 14.84
N SER A 41 -0.13 -2.20 16.04
CA SER A 41 0.66 -1.31 16.89
C SER A 41 1.96 -1.92 17.41
N ASP A 42 2.08 -3.25 17.38
CA ASP A 42 3.28 -3.99 17.77
C ASP A 42 4.24 -4.25 16.60
N ASP A 43 3.91 -3.79 15.39
CA ASP A 43 4.80 -3.87 14.24
C ASP A 43 5.81 -2.74 14.28
N ALA A 44 6.94 -2.95 14.97
CA ALA A 44 7.97 -1.94 15.18
C ALA A 44 8.63 -1.43 13.88
N SER A 45 8.47 -2.14 12.76
CA SER A 45 9.03 -1.73 11.46
C SER A 45 8.14 -0.74 10.71
N LEU A 46 6.82 -0.86 10.86
CA LEU A 46 5.85 -0.07 10.09
C LEU A 46 5.05 0.91 10.94
N PHE A 47 4.76 0.56 12.18
CA PHE A 47 3.93 1.39 13.06
C PHE A 47 4.80 2.30 13.92
N THR A 48 4.62 3.61 13.74
CA THR A 48 5.25 4.62 14.62
C THR A 48 4.27 5.13 15.68
N LYS A 49 3.13 5.67 15.24
CA LYS A 49 2.08 6.22 16.10
C LYS A 49 0.77 6.32 15.32
N PHE A 50 -0.35 6.28 16.04
CA PHE A 50 -1.64 6.57 15.44
C PHE A 50 -1.78 8.08 15.14
N GLY A 51 -2.41 8.40 14.01
CA GLY A 51 -2.80 9.76 13.66
C GLY A 51 -4.21 9.78 13.06
N GLN A 52 -4.37 9.11 11.92
CA GLN A 52 -5.64 9.02 11.21
C GLN A 52 -5.69 7.76 10.34
N VAL A 53 -6.89 7.23 10.12
CA VAL A 53 -7.19 6.24 9.06
C VAL A 53 -8.32 6.80 8.21
N TYR A 54 -8.19 6.65 6.89
CA TYR A 54 -9.26 6.95 5.94
C TYR A 54 -9.20 5.96 4.78
N VAL A 55 -10.32 5.82 4.06
CA VAL A 55 -10.42 5.02 2.84
C VAL A 55 -10.79 5.92 1.68
N SER A 56 -10.22 5.67 0.50
CA SER A 56 -10.63 6.35 -0.72
C SER A 56 -10.66 5.37 -1.88
N ALA A 57 -11.59 5.57 -2.81
CA ALA A 57 -11.67 4.84 -4.07
C ALA A 57 -11.14 5.71 -5.21
N THR A 58 -10.60 5.06 -6.24
CA THR A 58 -10.13 5.70 -7.47
C THR A 58 -10.63 4.88 -8.66
N TYR A 59 -11.27 5.53 -9.63
CA TYR A 59 -11.76 4.85 -10.83
C TYR A 59 -10.59 4.46 -11.77
N PRO A 60 -10.76 3.41 -12.60
CA PRO A 60 -9.73 3.01 -13.56
C PRO A 60 -9.25 4.17 -14.44
N GLY A 61 -7.94 4.29 -14.62
CA GLY A 61 -7.31 5.33 -15.44
C GLY A 61 -7.15 6.70 -14.75
N VAL A 62 -7.73 6.90 -13.56
CA VAL A 62 -7.55 8.15 -12.80
C VAL A 62 -6.28 8.10 -11.96
N VAL A 63 -5.50 9.17 -12.00
CA VAL A 63 -4.28 9.34 -11.19
C VAL A 63 -4.56 10.32 -10.04
N LYS A 64 -4.20 9.94 -8.82
CA LYS A 64 -4.23 10.80 -7.63
C LYS A 64 -2.80 11.09 -7.20
N ALA A 65 -2.21 12.14 -7.76
CA ALA A 65 -0.83 12.54 -7.49
C ALA A 65 -0.66 14.05 -7.77
N TRP A 66 0.36 14.70 -7.20
CA TRP A 66 1.31 14.21 -6.21
C TRP A 66 0.88 14.60 -4.78
N HIS A 67 1.21 13.77 -3.79
CA HIS A 67 1.00 14.08 -2.38
C HIS A 67 2.33 14.00 -1.63
N TYR A 68 2.60 14.99 -0.78
CA TYR A 68 3.80 15.06 0.06
C TYR A 68 3.46 15.72 1.40
N HIS A 69 4.05 15.20 2.48
CA HIS A 69 3.85 15.74 3.82
C HIS A 69 5.19 15.90 4.55
N LYS A 70 5.38 17.05 5.22
CA LYS A 70 6.61 17.34 6.01
C LYS A 70 6.66 16.67 7.39
N LYS A 71 5.50 16.30 7.93
CA LYS A 71 5.34 15.87 9.34
C LYS A 71 4.51 14.59 9.51
N GLN A 72 4.12 13.98 8.40
CA GLN A 72 3.24 12.82 8.36
C GLN A 72 3.91 11.73 7.53
N VAL A 73 3.80 10.50 8.00
CA VAL A 73 4.20 9.29 7.30
C VAL A 73 2.91 8.55 6.95
N ASP A 74 2.76 8.18 5.69
CA ASP A 74 1.58 7.47 5.20
C ASP A 74 1.89 5.99 4.99
N SER A 75 1.00 5.12 5.51
CA SER A 75 0.99 3.70 5.19
C SER A 75 -0.15 3.41 4.23
N PHE A 76 0.17 2.89 3.04
CA PHE A 76 -0.82 2.56 2.02
C PHE A 76 -1.09 1.06 1.96
N ALA A 77 -2.37 0.69 1.90
CA ALA A 77 -2.79 -0.69 1.67
C ALA A 77 -3.89 -0.74 0.61
N CYS A 78 -3.68 -1.56 -0.43
CA CYS A 78 -4.70 -1.83 -1.43
C CYS A 78 -5.59 -2.97 -0.93
N ILE A 79 -6.75 -2.64 -0.36
CA ILE A 79 -7.66 -3.62 0.24
C ILE A 79 -8.64 -4.26 -0.75
N ALA A 80 -8.81 -3.67 -1.94
CA ALA A 80 -9.66 -4.18 -3.01
C ALA A 80 -9.19 -3.66 -4.37
N GLY A 81 -9.25 -4.51 -5.39
CA GLY A 81 -8.81 -4.16 -6.76
C GLY A 81 -7.30 -4.17 -6.91
N MET A 82 -6.78 -3.26 -7.76
CA MET A 82 -5.36 -3.15 -8.07
C MET A 82 -4.97 -1.67 -8.17
N VAL A 83 -3.84 -1.32 -7.57
CA VAL A 83 -3.25 0.02 -7.66
C VAL A 83 -1.80 -0.08 -8.10
N LYS A 84 -1.37 0.84 -8.96
CA LYS A 84 0.05 1.13 -9.18
C LYS A 84 0.42 2.28 -8.24
N LEU A 85 1.10 1.96 -7.14
CA LEU A 85 1.66 2.96 -6.22
C LEU A 85 3.05 3.39 -6.74
N VAL A 86 3.28 4.69 -6.80
CA VAL A 86 4.55 5.28 -7.24
C VAL A 86 5.08 6.16 -6.11
N LEU A 87 6.36 5.99 -5.78
CA LEU A 87 7.09 6.78 -4.79
C LEU A 87 8.29 7.43 -5.48
N ILE A 88 8.63 8.64 -5.04
CA ILE A 88 9.83 9.40 -5.46
C ILE A 88 10.47 9.92 -4.18
N ASP A 89 11.81 9.82 -4.12
CA ASP A 89 12.67 10.45 -3.10
C ASP A 89 12.93 11.92 -3.45
#